data_AF-A0A0R2Y7Z0-F1
#
_entry.id   AF-A0A0R2Y7Z0-F1
#
_cell.length_a   1.000
_cell.length_b   1.000
_cell.length_c   1.000
_cell.angle_alpha   90.00
_cell.angle_beta   90.00
_cell.angle_gamma   90.00
#
_symmetry.space_group_name_H-M   'P 1'
#
loop_
_entity.id
_entity.type
_entity.pdbx_description
1 polymer ?
#
loop_
_entity_poly.entity_id
_entity_poly.type
_entity_poly.pdbx_seq_one_letter_code
_entity_poly.pdbx_strand_id
1 'polypeptide(L)'
;MSYVQGHIDLPATYIYANEPPPSQIGVSLGNVVIGHETVDRLMTEAADTGTWPSMDSYEDAGVDYQRVLPLQIKEVKFEFQLGYEADARDIPNNMNAEIDKTIRETGPVINDPPAESIEQKAKAIENVAFRRSQLRKYYEKKLDDLPAKNYLSRTIDSIMGEVDASVKTGNDSLENIMGHELEGIKSSYEIDMQNKIFDYLRDQLSAYSNEMNKLDPGALQDSLGFISDTSKEIANRYGTAMGEVTQDLKNNVSGKNINNYPQALAAFEKIQNNPNFKLNQKDTAAVDAALKALDNQAFSDNLKRLGRGFGVIGLSLQVSKISTAASTGFNTGDWKPLMLEVESIAIGTAVSSGFGALAAMGLAAVSLPAVATGVGFVFIAVIMAAISAYIDPKTVDKINNLVYTG
;
A
#
# COMPACT_ATOMS: atom_id res chain seq x y z
N MET A 1 23.21 19.18 16.30
CA MET A 1 23.06 17.90 15.60
C MET A 1 22.57 16.88 16.61
N SER A 2 21.27 16.58 16.59
CA SER A 2 20.62 15.56 17.41
C SER A 2 19.43 15.08 16.60
N TYR A 3 19.56 13.92 15.96
CA TYR A 3 18.46 13.25 15.28
C TYR A 3 17.53 12.68 16.36
N VAL A 4 16.30 13.17 16.41
CA VAL A 4 15.24 12.59 17.22
C VAL A 4 14.73 11.37 16.47
N GLN A 5 15.08 10.19 16.98
CA GLN A 5 14.52 8.89 16.60
C GLN A 5 13.02 8.91 16.93
N GLY A 6 12.17 9.00 15.90
CA GLY A 6 10.76 8.68 16.02
C GLY A 6 10.60 7.18 16.17
N HIS A 7 10.54 6.70 17.41
CA HIS A 7 10.06 5.36 17.72
C HIS A 7 8.61 5.24 17.23
N ILE A 8 8.41 4.50 16.15
CA ILE A 8 7.12 3.92 15.81
C ILE A 8 7.05 2.63 16.62
N ASP A 9 6.39 2.67 17.77
CA ASP A 9 5.97 1.47 18.47
C ASP A 9 4.94 0.75 17.58
N LEU A 10 5.44 -0.19 16.77
CA LEU A 10 4.61 -1.26 16.22
C LEU A 10 4.11 -2.07 17.44
N PRO A 11 2.81 -2.29 17.63
CA PRO A 11 2.34 -3.08 18.74
C PRO A 11 2.91 -4.50 18.62
N ALA A 12 3.79 -4.84 19.55
CA ALA A 12 4.29 -6.18 19.78
C ALA A 12 3.18 -7.06 20.37
N THR A 13 2.14 -7.38 19.59
CA THR A 13 1.18 -8.46 19.88
C THR A 13 0.45 -8.85 18.60
N TYR A 14 1.15 -9.59 17.74
CA TYR A 14 0.59 -10.69 16.94
C TYR A 14 1.66 -11.79 16.95
N ILE A 15 2.07 -12.19 18.15
CA ILE A 15 2.80 -13.43 18.39
C ILE A 15 1.73 -14.40 18.88
N TYR A 16 1.41 -15.40 18.05
CA TYR A 16 0.80 -16.68 18.40
C TYR A 16 -0.07 -16.68 19.67
N ALA A 17 -1.33 -16.28 19.55
CA ALA A 17 -2.30 -16.46 20.61
C ALA A 17 -3.66 -16.81 20.01
N ASN A 18 -3.75 -18.05 19.50
CA ASN A 18 -4.91 -18.94 19.44
C ASN A 18 -4.80 -19.88 18.23
N GLU A 19 -3.74 -20.68 18.15
CA GLU A 19 -3.75 -21.88 17.31
C GLU A 19 -4.29 -23.05 18.17
N PRO A 20 -5.24 -23.87 17.67
CA PRO A 20 -5.47 -25.18 18.27
C PRO A 20 -4.20 -26.03 18.08
N PRO A 21 -3.79 -26.83 19.07
CA PRO A 21 -2.58 -27.64 18.95
C PRO A 21 -2.69 -28.63 17.77
N PRO A 22 -1.65 -28.77 16.92
CA PRO A 22 -1.63 -29.74 15.84
C PRO A 22 -1.33 -31.13 16.43
N SER A 23 -2.36 -31.77 16.96
CA SER A 23 -2.31 -33.20 17.25
C SER A 23 -3.66 -33.82 16.97
N GLN A 24 -3.99 -34.07 15.69
CA GLN A 24 -5.00 -35.08 15.31
C GLN A 24 -5.18 -35.34 13.79
N ILE A 25 -4.13 -35.43 12.97
CA ILE A 25 -4.26 -36.13 11.68
C ILE A 25 -2.99 -36.94 11.41
N GLY A 26 -3.00 -38.21 11.83
CA GLY A 26 -1.95 -39.16 11.48
C GLY A 26 -2.06 -39.59 10.02
N VAL A 27 -1.08 -39.24 9.20
CA VAL A 27 -0.92 -39.81 7.85
C VAL A 27 -0.03 -41.06 7.97
N SER A 28 -0.64 -42.23 7.83
CA SER A 28 0.07 -43.51 7.75
C SER A 28 0.72 -43.66 6.38
N LEU A 29 2.05 -43.68 6.32
CA LEU A 29 2.82 -44.10 5.15
C LEU A 29 3.55 -45.41 5.47
N GLY A 30 3.29 -46.42 4.63
CA GLY A 30 3.64 -47.81 4.89
C GLY A 30 5.13 -48.13 4.98
N ASN A 31 5.42 -49.04 5.92
CA ASN A 31 6.50 -50.03 5.96
C ASN A 31 7.87 -49.64 5.37
N VAL A 32 8.60 -48.77 6.06
CA VAL A 32 10.08 -48.85 6.16
C VAL A 32 10.46 -48.57 7.61
N VAL A 33 11.03 -49.55 8.30
CA VAL A 33 11.48 -49.41 9.69
C VAL A 33 12.84 -48.71 9.72
N ILE A 34 12.83 -47.39 9.83
CA ILE A 34 13.92 -46.54 10.34
C ILE A 34 13.28 -45.69 11.45
N GLY A 35 14.01 -45.42 12.54
CA GLY A 35 13.48 -44.85 13.79
C GLY A 35 12.45 -43.73 13.58
N HIS A 36 11.16 -44.08 13.79
CA HIS A 36 10.00 -43.27 13.42
C HIS A 36 10.06 -41.84 13.97
N GLU A 37 10.52 -41.67 15.22
CA GLU A 37 10.58 -40.36 15.88
C GLU A 37 11.55 -39.36 15.21
N THR A 38 12.67 -39.82 14.63
CA THR A 38 13.68 -38.88 14.08
C THR A 38 13.26 -38.36 12.71
N VAL A 39 12.66 -39.23 11.88
CA VAL A 39 12.11 -38.85 10.58
C VAL A 39 10.85 -38.01 10.77
N ASP A 40 9.94 -38.42 11.66
CA ASP A 40 8.74 -37.64 11.98
C ASP A 40 9.12 -36.25 12.51
N ARG A 41 10.11 -36.15 13.41
CA ARG A 41 10.64 -34.86 13.90
C ARG A 41 11.18 -33.98 12.76
N LEU A 42 12.03 -34.52 11.89
CA LEU A 42 12.54 -33.76 10.74
C LEU A 42 11.41 -33.31 9.79
N MET A 43 10.34 -34.10 9.68
CA MET A 43 9.18 -33.75 8.86
C MET A 43 8.34 -32.62 9.45
N THR A 44 8.28 -32.47 10.79
CA THR A 44 7.45 -31.45 11.46
C THR A 44 8.22 -30.17 11.83
N GLU A 45 9.52 -30.25 12.07
CA GLU A 45 10.34 -29.15 12.60
C GLU A 45 10.32 -27.90 11.71
N ALA A 46 10.32 -28.06 10.37
CA ALA A 46 10.25 -26.93 9.44
C ALA A 46 8.90 -26.19 9.48
N ALA A 47 7.81 -26.90 9.76
CA ALA A 47 6.47 -26.33 9.87
C ALA A 47 6.28 -25.60 11.21
N ASP A 48 6.79 -26.16 12.31
CA ASP A 48 6.59 -25.64 13.66
C ASP A 48 7.55 -24.50 14.04
N THR A 49 8.81 -24.57 13.60
CA THR A 49 9.87 -23.64 14.02
C THR A 49 10.20 -22.58 12.98
N GLY A 50 9.76 -22.78 11.73
CA GLY A 50 10.13 -21.93 10.60
C GLY A 50 11.61 -22.04 10.21
N THR A 51 12.31 -23.09 10.66
CA THR A 51 13.70 -23.37 10.29
C THR A 51 13.82 -24.74 9.62
N TRP A 52 14.49 -24.79 8.48
CA TRP A 52 14.71 -26.03 7.75
C TRP A 52 15.85 -26.84 8.36
N PRO A 53 15.76 -28.18 8.38
CA PRO A 53 16.88 -29.02 8.77
C PRO A 53 18.09 -28.79 7.86
N SER A 54 19.27 -28.74 8.46
CA SER A 54 20.53 -28.69 7.70
C SER A 54 20.79 -30.00 6.96
N MET A 55 21.68 -29.98 5.97
CA MET A 55 22.10 -31.19 5.26
C MET A 55 22.64 -32.26 6.23
N ASP A 56 23.47 -31.83 7.20
CA ASP A 56 24.05 -32.67 8.24
C ASP A 56 22.95 -33.33 9.11
N SER A 57 21.80 -32.67 9.29
CA SER A 57 20.66 -33.23 10.03
C SER A 57 20.03 -34.44 9.34
N TYR A 58 20.04 -34.49 8.00
CA TYR A 58 19.59 -35.66 7.24
C TYR A 58 20.62 -36.79 7.31
N GLU A 59 21.91 -36.45 7.21
CA GLU A 59 23.01 -37.41 7.34
C GLU A 59 23.04 -38.05 8.73
N ASP A 60 22.91 -37.24 9.79
CA ASP A 60 22.85 -37.67 11.19
C ASP A 60 21.64 -38.59 11.48
N ALA A 61 20.52 -38.34 10.78
CA ALA A 61 19.33 -39.19 10.84
C ALA A 61 19.43 -40.46 9.97
N GLY A 62 20.52 -40.61 9.20
CA GLY A 62 20.74 -41.75 8.32
C GLY A 62 19.76 -41.81 7.13
N VAL A 63 19.24 -40.66 6.69
CA VAL A 63 18.26 -40.58 5.60
C VAL A 63 18.82 -39.81 4.41
N ASP A 64 18.41 -40.25 3.21
CA ASP A 64 18.76 -39.58 1.95
C ASP A 64 17.85 -38.35 1.75
N TYR A 65 18.44 -37.16 1.82
CA TYR A 65 17.73 -35.89 1.64
C TYR A 65 16.99 -35.81 0.29
N GLN A 66 17.50 -36.46 -0.78
CA GLN A 66 16.83 -36.46 -2.09
C GLN A 66 15.48 -37.17 -2.07
N ARG A 67 15.24 -38.05 -1.07
CA ARG A 67 13.97 -38.75 -0.87
C ARG A 67 13.04 -38.01 0.09
N VAL A 68 13.61 -37.41 1.14
CA VAL A 68 12.83 -36.82 2.25
C VAL A 68 12.45 -35.36 1.96
N LEU A 69 13.37 -34.57 1.42
CA LEU A 69 13.17 -33.13 1.17
C LEU A 69 11.96 -32.82 0.26
N PRO A 70 11.72 -33.55 -0.85
CA PRO A 70 10.51 -33.37 -1.65
C PRO A 70 9.20 -33.53 -0.86
N LEU A 71 9.16 -34.46 0.09
CA LEU A 71 7.98 -34.71 0.93
C LEU A 71 7.79 -33.59 1.95
N GLN A 72 8.87 -33.12 2.57
CA GLN A 72 8.82 -31.98 3.49
C GLN A 72 8.39 -30.69 2.79
N ILE A 73 8.88 -30.41 1.58
CA ILE A 73 8.44 -29.27 0.77
C ILE A 73 6.93 -29.32 0.54
N LYS A 74 6.42 -30.51 0.21
CA LYS A 74 4.99 -30.71 -0.02
C LYS A 74 4.17 -30.48 1.25
N GLU A 75 4.62 -31.01 2.38
CA GLU A 75 3.97 -30.87 3.68
C GLU A 75 3.93 -29.40 4.12
N VAL A 76 5.08 -28.72 4.10
CA VAL A 76 5.17 -27.29 4.43
C VAL A 76 4.23 -26.47 3.55
N LYS A 77 4.23 -26.68 2.22
CA LYS A 77 3.30 -25.97 1.31
C LYS A 77 1.83 -26.22 1.68
N PHE A 78 1.50 -27.46 2.04
CA PHE A 78 0.14 -27.82 2.43
C PHE A 78 -0.29 -27.18 3.76
N GLU A 79 0.57 -27.18 4.78
CA GLU A 79 0.30 -26.54 6.07
C GLU A 79 0.12 -25.02 5.93
N PHE A 80 1.01 -24.35 5.18
CA PHE A 80 0.85 -22.93 4.87
C PHE A 80 -0.47 -22.65 4.15
N GLN A 81 -0.84 -23.49 3.18
CA GLN A 81 -2.11 -23.35 2.48
C GLN A 81 -3.31 -23.52 3.43
N LEU A 82 -3.29 -24.52 4.30
CA LEU A 82 -4.36 -24.79 5.27
C LEU A 82 -4.53 -23.62 6.25
N GLY A 83 -3.44 -23.14 6.83
CA GLY A 83 -3.44 -21.98 7.73
C GLY A 83 -3.99 -20.73 7.02
N TYR A 84 -3.45 -20.45 5.84
CA TYR A 84 -3.93 -19.35 4.99
C TYR A 84 -5.43 -19.47 4.67
N GLU A 85 -5.93 -20.65 4.31
CA GLU A 85 -7.35 -20.85 4.00
C GLU A 85 -8.25 -20.68 5.24
N ALA A 86 -7.78 -21.08 6.41
CA ALA A 86 -8.48 -20.88 7.67
C ALA A 86 -8.58 -19.39 8.00
N ASP A 87 -7.46 -18.67 7.94
CA ASP A 87 -7.39 -17.22 8.18
C ASP A 87 -8.24 -16.44 7.17
N ALA A 88 -8.21 -16.86 5.90
CA ALA A 88 -8.94 -16.20 4.83
C ALA A 88 -10.47 -16.28 5.02
N ARG A 89 -10.97 -17.37 5.61
CA ARG A 89 -12.39 -17.53 5.95
C ARG A 89 -12.80 -16.61 7.11
N ASP A 90 -11.87 -16.27 7.99
CA ASP A 90 -12.12 -15.48 9.19
C ASP A 90 -11.85 -13.97 9.00
N ILE A 91 -11.44 -13.54 7.80
CA ILE A 91 -11.25 -12.11 7.44
C ILE A 91 -12.41 -11.24 7.93
N PRO A 92 -13.70 -11.57 7.70
CA PRO A 92 -14.79 -10.72 8.14
C PRO A 92 -14.81 -10.50 9.66
N ASN A 93 -14.58 -11.53 10.46
CA ASN A 93 -14.59 -11.42 11.91
C ASN A 93 -13.38 -10.62 12.41
N ASN A 94 -12.20 -10.95 11.90
CA ASN A 94 -10.95 -10.30 12.29
C ASN A 94 -10.91 -8.82 11.90
N MET A 95 -11.36 -8.48 10.69
CA MET A 95 -11.40 -7.08 10.25
C MET A 95 -12.47 -6.28 10.99
N ASN A 96 -13.65 -6.84 11.24
CA ASN A 96 -14.67 -6.15 12.05
C ASN A 96 -14.16 -5.87 13.46
N ALA A 97 -13.49 -6.83 14.10
CA ALA A 97 -12.90 -6.63 15.43
C ALA A 97 -11.82 -5.53 15.43
N GLU A 98 -10.99 -5.46 14.39
CA GLU A 98 -9.97 -4.41 14.23
C GLU A 98 -10.57 -3.03 13.95
N ILE A 99 -11.61 -2.96 13.11
CA ILE A 99 -12.36 -1.72 12.84
C ILE A 99 -13.01 -1.22 14.13
N ASP A 100 -13.71 -2.09 14.86
CA ASP A 100 -14.35 -1.73 16.13
C ASP A 100 -13.35 -1.25 17.18
N LYS A 101 -12.16 -1.87 17.23
CA LYS A 101 -11.05 -1.41 18.06
C LYS A 101 -10.61 0.00 17.65
N THR A 102 -10.44 0.23 16.36
CA THR A 102 -10.04 1.54 15.82
C THR A 102 -11.10 2.62 16.14
N ILE A 103 -12.39 2.29 16.04
CA ILE A 103 -13.49 3.19 16.43
C ILE A 103 -13.37 3.58 17.91
N ARG A 104 -13.17 2.59 18.80
CA ARG A 104 -13.02 2.83 20.25
C ARG A 104 -11.83 3.75 20.58
N GLU A 105 -10.72 3.61 19.87
CA GLU A 105 -9.51 4.43 20.06
C GLU A 105 -9.73 5.89 19.65
N THR A 106 -10.60 6.15 18.67
CA THR A 106 -10.92 7.51 18.20
C THR A 106 -12.01 8.23 19.01
N GLY A 107 -12.61 7.56 20.00
CA GLY A 107 -13.69 8.10 20.84
C GLY A 107 -15.09 7.60 20.43
N PRO A 108 -16.03 7.42 21.39
CA PRO A 108 -17.32 6.78 21.12
C PRO A 108 -18.27 7.65 20.28
N VAL A 109 -19.02 6.97 19.40
CA VAL A 109 -20.20 7.46 18.69
C VAL A 109 -21.30 7.71 19.72
N ILE A 110 -21.47 8.92 20.25
CA ILE A 110 -22.60 9.23 21.13
C ILE A 110 -23.48 10.29 20.45
N ASN A 111 -24.60 9.84 19.90
CA ASN A 111 -25.70 10.66 19.36
C ASN A 111 -25.39 11.48 18.10
N ASP A 112 -24.45 11.06 17.25
CA ASP A 112 -24.19 11.73 15.98
C ASP A 112 -25.28 11.40 14.92
N PRO A 113 -25.63 12.36 14.03
CA PRO A 113 -26.47 12.10 12.86
C PRO A 113 -25.97 10.89 12.03
N PRO A 114 -26.85 10.16 11.32
CA PRO A 114 -26.47 8.97 10.55
C PRO A 114 -25.27 9.17 9.59
N ALA A 115 -25.17 10.35 8.98
CA ALA A 115 -24.08 10.73 8.09
C ALA A 115 -22.71 10.82 8.81
N GLU A 116 -22.68 11.38 10.02
CA GLU A 116 -21.45 11.50 10.83
C GLU A 116 -20.98 10.14 11.33
N SER A 117 -21.93 9.25 11.69
CA SER A 117 -21.60 7.87 12.06
C SER A 117 -20.96 7.09 10.91
N ILE A 118 -21.48 7.24 9.69
CA ILE A 118 -20.91 6.60 8.49
C ILE A 118 -19.50 7.11 8.21
N GLU A 119 -19.30 8.43 8.29
CA GLU A 119 -17.98 9.05 8.07
C GLU A 119 -16.95 8.58 9.10
N GLN A 120 -17.33 8.40 10.37
CA GLN A 120 -16.43 7.88 11.39
C GLN A 120 -16.04 6.41 11.13
N LYS A 121 -17.01 5.56 10.75
CA LYS A 121 -16.73 4.16 10.40
C LYS A 121 -15.83 4.05 9.18
N ALA A 122 -16.07 4.89 8.16
CA ALA A 122 -15.22 4.96 6.98
C ALA A 122 -13.78 5.36 7.33
N LYS A 123 -13.59 6.36 8.21
CA LYS A 123 -12.25 6.74 8.72
C LYS A 123 -11.56 5.58 9.44
N ALA A 124 -12.30 4.80 10.22
CA ALA A 124 -11.73 3.63 10.91
C ALA A 124 -11.26 2.56 9.91
N ILE A 125 -12.05 2.28 8.87
CA ILE A 125 -11.66 1.36 7.79
C ILE A 125 -10.41 1.87 7.06
N GLU A 126 -10.35 3.14 6.70
CA GLU A 126 -9.19 3.74 6.03
C GLU A 126 -7.92 3.65 6.91
N ASN A 127 -8.03 3.84 8.22
CA ASN A 127 -6.91 3.64 9.15
C ASN A 127 -6.45 2.18 9.21
N VAL A 128 -7.38 1.21 9.19
CA VAL A 128 -7.05 -0.22 9.12
C VAL A 128 -6.34 -0.53 7.80
N ALA A 129 -6.90 -0.07 6.67
CA ALA A 129 -6.33 -0.25 5.35
C ALA A 129 -4.90 0.31 5.28
N PHE A 130 -4.66 1.50 5.85
CA PHE A 130 -3.33 2.10 5.92
C PHE A 130 -2.32 1.22 6.66
N ARG A 131 -2.68 0.64 7.81
CA ARG A 131 -1.77 -0.27 8.54
C ARG A 131 -1.50 -1.54 7.75
N ARG A 132 -2.54 -2.12 7.13
CA ARG A 132 -2.45 -3.34 6.32
C ARG A 132 -1.58 -3.10 5.07
N SER A 133 -1.55 -1.90 4.52
CA SER A 133 -0.73 -1.60 3.34
C SER A 133 0.76 -1.49 3.66
N GLN A 134 1.11 -0.99 4.85
CA GLN A 134 2.49 -1.08 5.34
C GLN A 134 2.94 -2.54 5.51
N LEU A 135 2.06 -3.40 6.02
CA LEU A 135 2.35 -4.83 6.15
C LEU A 135 2.52 -5.51 4.78
N ARG A 136 1.64 -5.21 3.81
CA ARG A 136 1.76 -5.71 2.44
C ARG A 136 3.11 -5.31 1.82
N LYS A 137 3.51 -4.04 1.94
CA LYS A 137 4.80 -3.55 1.45
C LYS A 137 6.01 -4.23 2.10
N TYR A 138 5.92 -4.50 3.39
CA TYR A 138 6.96 -5.23 4.10
C TYR A 138 7.19 -6.62 3.47
N TYR A 139 6.12 -7.35 3.17
CA TYR A 139 6.22 -8.65 2.52
C TYR A 139 6.58 -8.56 1.03
N GLU A 140 6.14 -7.52 0.30
CA GLU A 140 6.60 -7.27 -1.07
C GLU A 140 8.11 -7.05 -1.11
N LYS A 141 8.65 -6.25 -0.19
CA LYS A 141 10.09 -6.03 -0.09
C LYS A 141 10.85 -7.34 0.17
N LYS A 142 10.32 -8.17 1.07
CA LYS A 142 10.91 -9.50 1.31
C LYS A 142 10.95 -10.34 0.05
N LEU A 143 9.88 -10.37 -0.74
CA LEU A 143 9.87 -11.10 -2.02
C LEU A 143 10.85 -10.51 -3.04
N ASP A 144 11.01 -9.20 -3.10
CA ASP A 144 11.96 -8.55 -4.01
C ASP A 144 13.42 -8.88 -3.69
N ASP A 145 13.73 -9.12 -2.41
CA ASP A 145 15.07 -9.50 -1.93
C ASP A 145 15.38 -11.01 -2.17
N LEU A 146 14.39 -11.80 -2.59
CA LEU A 146 14.52 -13.24 -2.80
C LEU A 146 14.89 -13.61 -4.26
N PRO A 147 15.60 -14.74 -4.47
CA PRO A 147 16.11 -15.11 -5.79
C PRO A 147 15.02 -15.53 -6.79
N ALA A 148 13.88 -16.05 -6.32
CA ALA A 148 12.75 -16.41 -7.16
C ALA A 148 11.57 -15.46 -6.96
N LYS A 149 10.57 -15.50 -7.86
CA LYS A 149 9.40 -14.60 -7.80
C LYS A 149 8.05 -15.30 -7.67
N ASN A 150 7.96 -16.58 -8.01
CA ASN A 150 6.69 -17.31 -8.13
C ASN A 150 6.58 -18.45 -7.10
N TYR A 151 6.80 -18.15 -5.82
CA TYR A 151 6.92 -19.17 -4.76
C TYR A 151 5.71 -20.09 -4.60
N LEU A 152 4.49 -19.57 -4.77
CA LEU A 152 3.26 -20.36 -4.66
C LEU A 152 3.10 -21.39 -5.78
N SER A 153 3.70 -21.17 -6.97
CA SER A 153 3.53 -22.04 -8.14
C SER A 153 4.78 -22.83 -8.52
N ARG A 154 5.88 -22.68 -7.78
CA ARG A 154 7.12 -23.44 -8.00
C ARG A 154 6.89 -24.93 -7.79
N THR A 155 7.31 -25.72 -8.77
CA THR A 155 7.26 -27.18 -8.70
C THR A 155 8.37 -27.72 -7.80
N ILE A 156 8.13 -28.89 -7.21
CA ILE A 156 9.14 -29.60 -6.42
C ILE A 156 10.40 -29.85 -7.25
N ASP A 157 10.25 -30.26 -8.51
CA ASP A 157 11.38 -30.49 -9.42
C ASP A 157 12.24 -29.23 -9.65
N SER A 158 11.61 -28.05 -9.72
CA SER A 158 12.32 -26.78 -9.87
C SER A 158 13.18 -26.48 -8.64
N ILE A 159 12.61 -26.70 -7.44
CA ILE A 159 13.29 -26.46 -6.17
C ILE A 159 14.44 -27.45 -5.99
N MET A 160 14.19 -28.75 -6.24
CA MET A 160 15.20 -29.79 -6.14
C MET A 160 16.33 -29.60 -7.16
N GLY A 161 16.02 -29.08 -8.36
CA GLY A 161 17.04 -28.73 -9.35
C GLY A 161 17.99 -27.63 -8.87
N GLU A 162 17.48 -26.62 -8.15
CA GLU A 162 18.29 -25.56 -7.54
C GLU A 162 19.15 -26.11 -6.39
N VAL A 163 18.58 -26.96 -5.53
CA VAL A 163 19.31 -27.66 -4.46
C VAL A 163 20.47 -28.49 -5.04
N ASP A 164 20.20 -29.34 -6.03
CA ASP A 164 21.21 -30.20 -6.66
C ASP A 164 22.31 -29.39 -7.36
N ALA A 165 21.95 -28.28 -8.02
CA ALA A 165 22.92 -27.39 -8.64
C ALA A 165 23.82 -26.73 -7.59
N SER A 166 23.25 -26.34 -6.45
CA SER A 166 24.00 -25.70 -5.38
C SER A 166 24.96 -26.65 -4.68
N VAL A 167 24.52 -27.86 -4.35
CA VAL A 167 25.37 -28.91 -3.75
C VAL A 167 26.56 -29.23 -4.67
N LYS A 168 26.34 -29.29 -5.99
CA LYS A 168 27.42 -29.55 -6.97
C LYS A 168 28.43 -28.42 -7.10
N THR A 169 27.99 -27.17 -6.92
CA THR A 169 28.82 -25.98 -7.18
C THR A 169 29.41 -25.38 -5.90
N GLY A 170 28.85 -25.71 -4.73
CA GLY A 170 29.20 -25.10 -3.44
C GLY A 170 28.78 -23.63 -3.34
N ASN A 171 27.87 -23.16 -4.21
CA ASN A 171 27.53 -21.74 -4.33
C ASN A 171 26.57 -21.25 -3.24
N ASP A 172 25.72 -22.13 -2.70
CA ASP A 172 24.78 -21.82 -1.61
C ASP A 172 24.47 -23.05 -0.76
N SER A 173 24.08 -22.86 0.50
CA SER A 173 23.74 -23.98 1.39
C SER A 173 22.30 -24.45 1.16
N LEU A 174 22.03 -25.74 1.43
CA LEU A 174 20.66 -26.28 1.44
C LEU A 174 19.74 -25.44 2.35
N GLU A 175 20.26 -25.08 3.53
CA GLU A 175 19.55 -24.27 4.52
C GLU A 175 19.13 -22.91 3.96
N ASN A 176 20.01 -22.23 3.21
CA ASN A 176 19.70 -20.95 2.59
C ASN A 176 18.64 -21.08 1.49
N ILE A 177 18.77 -22.07 0.60
CA ILE A 177 17.80 -22.29 -0.50
C ILE A 177 16.42 -22.59 0.08
N MET A 178 16.36 -23.46 1.09
CA MET A 178 15.11 -23.83 1.72
C MET A 178 14.54 -22.68 2.56
N GLY A 179 15.39 -21.92 3.25
CA GLY A 179 15.02 -20.68 3.93
C GLY A 179 14.40 -19.65 2.98
N HIS A 180 14.98 -19.46 1.79
CA HIS A 180 14.42 -18.62 0.74
C HIS A 180 13.07 -19.14 0.24
N GLU A 181 12.90 -20.45 0.07
CA GLU A 181 11.62 -21.04 -0.36
C GLU A 181 10.53 -20.82 0.69
N LEU A 182 10.83 -21.03 1.97
CA LEU A 182 9.88 -20.82 3.06
C LEU A 182 9.48 -19.35 3.22
N GLU A 183 10.46 -18.43 3.27
CA GLU A 183 10.17 -17.00 3.35
C GLU A 183 9.39 -16.53 2.12
N GLY A 184 9.69 -17.08 0.95
CA GLY A 184 8.99 -16.80 -0.29
C GLY A 184 7.54 -17.27 -0.28
N ILE A 185 7.26 -18.49 0.20
CA ILE A 185 5.89 -19.01 0.35
C ILE A 185 5.11 -18.16 1.36
N LYS A 186 5.68 -17.94 2.54
CA LYS A 186 5.06 -17.14 3.61
C LYS A 186 4.71 -15.74 3.13
N SER A 187 5.69 -15.03 2.56
CA SER A 187 5.50 -13.66 2.07
C SER A 187 4.47 -13.60 0.93
N SER A 188 4.42 -14.63 0.07
CA SER A 188 3.42 -14.69 -1.01
C SER A 188 2.00 -14.89 -0.50
N TYR A 189 1.78 -15.79 0.47
CA TYR A 189 0.48 -15.96 1.11
C TYR A 189 0.05 -14.72 1.89
N GLU A 190 0.98 -14.06 2.55
CA GLU A 190 0.70 -12.82 3.29
C GLU A 190 0.27 -11.68 2.36
N ILE A 191 0.94 -11.50 1.21
CA ILE A 191 0.52 -10.52 0.21
C ILE A 191 -0.88 -10.84 -0.32
N ASP A 192 -1.16 -12.11 -0.63
CA ASP A 192 -2.48 -12.53 -1.10
C ASP A 192 -3.57 -12.31 -0.02
N MET A 193 -3.26 -12.62 1.24
CA MET A 193 -4.12 -12.33 2.39
C MET A 193 -4.41 -10.83 2.49
N GLN A 194 -3.39 -9.97 2.39
CA GLN A 194 -3.60 -8.53 2.41
C GLN A 194 -4.48 -8.07 1.23
N ASN A 195 -4.33 -8.64 0.04
CA ASN A 195 -5.20 -8.33 -1.10
C ASN A 195 -6.67 -8.67 -0.79
N LYS A 196 -6.94 -9.83 -0.19
CA LYS A 196 -8.30 -10.23 0.23
C LYS A 196 -8.87 -9.32 1.31
N ILE A 197 -8.03 -8.90 2.26
CA ILE A 197 -8.39 -7.90 3.26
C ILE A 197 -8.75 -6.57 2.58
N PHE A 198 -7.95 -6.10 1.62
CA PHE A 198 -8.26 -4.87 0.88
C PHE A 198 -9.57 -4.97 0.10
N ASP A 199 -9.87 -6.10 -0.53
CA ASP A 199 -11.16 -6.31 -1.17
C ASP A 199 -12.32 -6.23 -0.19
N TYR A 200 -12.19 -6.87 0.98
CA TYR A 200 -13.20 -6.78 2.04
C TYR A 200 -13.41 -5.33 2.52
N LEU A 201 -12.34 -4.60 2.82
CA LEU A 201 -12.41 -3.21 3.28
C LEU A 201 -12.97 -2.27 2.20
N ARG A 202 -12.61 -2.51 0.93
CA ARG A 202 -13.14 -1.79 -0.24
C ARG A 202 -14.65 -1.95 -0.38
N ASP A 203 -15.14 -3.19 -0.21
CA ASP A 203 -16.56 -3.50 -0.31
C ASP A 203 -17.35 -2.84 0.83
N GLN A 204 -16.81 -2.80 2.06
CA GLN A 204 -17.39 -2.07 3.19
C GLN A 204 -17.46 -0.55 2.92
N LEU A 205 -16.36 0.07 2.46
CA LEU A 205 -16.34 1.50 2.12
C LEU A 205 -17.34 1.84 1.01
N SER A 206 -17.46 0.96 0.01
CA SER A 206 -18.43 1.12 -1.08
C SER A 206 -19.87 1.05 -0.57
N ALA A 207 -20.17 0.15 0.37
CA ALA A 207 -21.47 0.05 1.01
C ALA A 207 -21.82 1.32 1.80
N TYR A 208 -20.88 1.84 2.59
CA TYR A 208 -21.03 3.09 3.33
C TYR A 208 -21.18 4.31 2.41
N SER A 209 -20.44 4.36 1.30
CA SER A 209 -20.57 5.44 0.31
C SER A 209 -21.97 5.45 -0.31
N ASN A 210 -22.50 4.26 -0.64
CA ASN A 210 -23.87 4.10 -1.12
C ASN A 210 -24.92 4.49 -0.08
N GLU A 211 -24.72 4.16 1.19
CA GLU A 211 -25.61 4.58 2.28
C GLU A 211 -25.60 6.10 2.47
N MET A 212 -24.42 6.73 2.50
CA MET A 212 -24.25 8.18 2.58
C MET A 212 -24.94 8.90 1.40
N ASN A 213 -24.83 8.35 0.19
CA ASN A 213 -25.47 8.90 -1.00
C ASN A 213 -27.00 8.74 -0.99
N LYS A 214 -27.54 7.74 -0.28
CA LYS A 214 -28.99 7.63 -0.07
C LYS A 214 -29.51 8.63 0.96
N LEU A 215 -28.72 8.91 2.00
CA LEU A 215 -29.07 9.89 3.04
C LEU A 215 -29.07 11.32 2.49
N ASP A 216 -28.16 11.62 1.57
CA ASP A 216 -28.06 12.94 0.94
C ASP A 216 -27.68 12.82 -0.55
N PRO A 217 -28.67 12.55 -1.44
CA PRO A 217 -28.41 12.48 -2.88
C PRO A 217 -27.96 13.82 -3.48
N GLY A 218 -28.37 14.94 -2.86
CA GLY A 218 -28.03 16.30 -3.31
C GLY A 218 -26.53 16.56 -3.20
N ALA A 219 -25.92 16.19 -2.07
CA ALA A 219 -24.49 16.39 -1.88
C ALA A 219 -23.61 15.60 -2.87
N LEU A 220 -24.05 14.44 -3.38
CA LEU A 220 -23.32 13.76 -4.47
C LEU A 220 -23.39 14.58 -5.77
N GLN A 221 -24.57 15.09 -6.14
CA GLN A 221 -24.73 15.95 -7.31
C GLN A 221 -23.89 17.23 -7.18
N ASP A 222 -23.89 17.85 -6.01
CA ASP A 222 -23.08 19.03 -5.70
C ASP A 222 -21.58 18.75 -5.75
N SER A 223 -21.17 17.54 -5.40
CA SER A 223 -19.78 17.07 -5.48
C SER A 223 -19.35 16.86 -6.94
N LEU A 224 -20.21 16.24 -7.76
CA LEU A 224 -19.98 16.08 -9.20
C LEU A 224 -19.93 17.43 -9.93
N GLY A 225 -20.82 18.35 -9.56
CA GLY A 225 -20.80 19.75 -10.02
C GLY A 225 -19.49 20.45 -9.64
N PHE A 226 -19.07 20.30 -8.38
CA PHE A 226 -17.82 20.87 -7.89
C PHE A 226 -16.57 20.34 -8.62
N ILE A 227 -16.51 19.04 -8.94
CA ILE A 227 -15.44 18.46 -9.76
C ILE A 227 -15.40 19.14 -11.13
N SER A 228 -16.57 19.30 -11.78
CA SER A 228 -16.67 19.97 -13.08
C SER A 228 -16.20 21.42 -13.00
N ASP A 229 -16.65 22.18 -12.01
CA ASP A 229 -16.33 23.59 -11.87
C ASP A 229 -14.86 23.80 -11.50
N THR A 230 -14.31 22.96 -10.63
CA THR A 230 -12.87 22.96 -10.29
C THR A 230 -12.02 22.65 -11.52
N SER A 231 -12.43 21.68 -12.34
CA SER A 231 -11.73 21.32 -13.58
C SER A 231 -11.74 22.47 -14.59
N LYS A 232 -12.88 23.17 -14.73
CA LYS A 232 -12.98 24.38 -15.57
C LYS A 232 -12.08 25.50 -15.02
N GLU A 233 -12.04 25.67 -13.71
CA GLU A 233 -11.21 26.71 -13.09
C GLU A 233 -9.72 26.46 -13.32
N ILE A 234 -9.28 25.19 -13.22
CA ILE A 234 -7.90 24.82 -13.56
C ILE A 234 -7.60 25.16 -15.02
N ALA A 235 -8.50 24.81 -15.95
CA ALA A 235 -8.32 25.12 -17.37
C ALA A 235 -8.29 26.63 -17.64
N ASN A 236 -9.13 27.41 -16.96
CA ASN A 236 -9.20 28.86 -17.11
C ASN A 236 -7.95 29.56 -16.54
N ARG A 237 -7.45 29.13 -15.38
CA ARG A 237 -6.31 29.75 -14.71
C ARG A 237 -4.95 29.30 -15.25
N TYR A 238 -4.83 28.03 -15.60
CA TYR A 238 -3.55 27.38 -15.88
C TYR A 238 -3.48 26.80 -17.30
N GLY A 239 -4.48 27.07 -18.13
CA GLY A 239 -4.54 26.70 -19.53
C GLY A 239 -5.17 25.33 -19.80
N THR A 240 -5.61 25.14 -21.04
CA THR A 240 -6.30 23.92 -21.50
C THR A 240 -5.53 22.64 -21.21
N ALA A 241 -4.20 22.66 -21.35
CA ALA A 241 -3.37 21.47 -21.12
C ALA A 241 -3.40 21.00 -19.65
N MET A 242 -3.46 21.91 -18.67
CA MET A 242 -3.63 21.53 -17.26
C MET A 242 -5.07 21.04 -16.98
N GLY A 243 -6.05 21.59 -17.69
CA GLY A 243 -7.41 21.06 -17.72
C GLY A 243 -7.49 19.62 -18.24
N GLU A 244 -6.72 19.29 -19.28
CA GLU A 244 -6.62 17.93 -19.82
C GLU A 244 -5.97 16.95 -18.83
N VAL A 245 -4.88 17.35 -18.16
CA VAL A 245 -4.27 16.54 -17.08
C VAL A 245 -5.30 16.21 -16.00
N THR A 246 -6.12 17.19 -15.62
CA THR A 246 -7.19 17.02 -14.64
C THR A 246 -8.29 16.07 -15.14
N GLN A 247 -8.67 16.20 -16.40
CA GLN A 247 -9.65 15.33 -17.04
C GLN A 247 -9.13 13.89 -17.17
N ASP A 248 -7.83 13.70 -17.43
CA ASP A 248 -7.16 12.41 -17.43
C ASP A 248 -7.20 11.77 -16.04
N LEU A 249 -6.92 12.52 -14.96
CA LEU A 249 -7.05 12.01 -13.60
C LEU A 249 -8.49 11.58 -13.28
N LYS A 250 -9.48 12.35 -13.73
CA LYS A 250 -10.90 12.01 -13.58
C LYS A 250 -11.31 10.74 -14.34
N ASN A 251 -10.69 10.47 -15.49
CA ASN A 251 -11.07 9.35 -16.35
C ASN A 251 -10.27 8.07 -16.05
N ASN A 252 -9.08 8.18 -15.44
CA ASN A 252 -8.17 7.07 -15.18
C ASN A 252 -8.32 6.45 -13.77
N VAL A 253 -9.47 6.65 -13.11
CA VAL A 253 -9.72 6.14 -11.74
C VAL A 253 -9.95 4.63 -11.66
N SER A 254 -10.11 3.96 -12.81
CA SER A 254 -10.59 2.58 -12.89
C SER A 254 -9.58 1.66 -13.59
N GLY A 255 -9.16 0.58 -12.92
CA GLY A 255 -8.49 -0.57 -13.56
C GLY A 255 -6.99 -0.44 -13.86
N LYS A 256 -6.31 0.61 -13.37
CA LYS A 256 -4.84 0.70 -13.39
C LYS A 256 -4.24 0.31 -12.04
N ASN A 257 -2.99 -0.13 -12.04
CA ASN A 257 -2.22 -0.33 -10.81
C ASN A 257 -1.54 0.98 -10.42
N ILE A 258 -1.51 1.27 -9.12
CA ILE A 258 -0.73 2.38 -8.56
C ILE A 258 0.74 1.99 -8.63
N ASN A 259 1.59 2.86 -9.19
CA ASN A 259 3.03 2.60 -9.24
C ASN A 259 3.64 2.59 -7.83
N ASN A 260 4.67 1.78 -7.62
CA ASN A 260 5.40 1.80 -6.36
C ASN A 260 6.26 3.07 -6.21
N TYR A 261 6.72 3.36 -4.99
CA TYR A 261 7.55 4.53 -4.69
C TYR A 261 8.75 4.72 -5.64
N PRO A 262 9.61 3.71 -5.89
CA PRO A 262 10.75 3.90 -6.79
C PRO A 262 10.33 4.30 -8.21
N GLN A 263 9.28 3.68 -8.77
CA GLN A 263 8.79 3.99 -10.10
C GLN A 263 8.18 5.40 -10.16
N ALA A 264 7.38 5.77 -9.17
CA ALA A 264 6.78 7.09 -9.08
C ALA A 264 7.85 8.18 -8.90
N LEU A 265 8.83 7.96 -8.02
CA LEU A 265 9.93 8.89 -7.81
C LEU A 265 10.73 9.10 -9.10
N ALA A 266 11.09 8.03 -9.81
CA ALA A 266 11.80 8.11 -11.09
C ALA A 266 11.00 8.87 -12.17
N ALA A 267 9.68 8.68 -12.21
CA ALA A 267 8.81 9.46 -13.11
C ALA A 267 8.83 10.95 -12.73
N PHE A 268 8.69 11.26 -11.44
CA PHE A 268 8.62 12.62 -10.93
C PHE A 268 9.95 13.39 -11.04
N GLU A 269 11.10 12.71 -10.96
CA GLU A 269 12.44 13.31 -11.15
C GLU A 269 12.57 14.04 -12.50
N LYS A 270 11.80 13.65 -13.52
CA LYS A 270 11.75 14.37 -14.80
C LYS A 270 11.33 15.84 -14.64
N ILE A 271 10.38 16.11 -13.73
CA ILE A 271 9.94 17.47 -13.40
C ILE A 271 11.02 18.21 -12.61
N GLN A 272 11.64 17.56 -11.63
CA GLN A 272 12.69 18.19 -10.81
C GLN A 272 13.89 18.65 -11.63
N ASN A 273 14.23 17.86 -12.65
CA ASN A 273 15.37 18.13 -13.52
C ASN A 273 15.05 19.16 -14.60
N ASN A 274 13.80 19.58 -14.77
CA ASN A 274 13.41 20.58 -15.74
C ASN A 274 13.61 22.01 -15.18
N PRO A 275 14.46 22.84 -15.81
CA PRO A 275 14.70 24.21 -15.37
C PRO A 275 13.44 25.09 -15.33
N ASN A 276 12.44 24.81 -16.18
CA ASN A 276 11.20 25.59 -16.26
C ASN A 276 10.30 25.42 -15.03
N PHE A 277 10.55 24.39 -14.22
CA PHE A 277 9.84 24.14 -12.97
C PHE A 277 10.61 24.65 -11.75
N LYS A 278 11.78 25.27 -11.94
CA LYS A 278 12.54 25.89 -10.86
C LYS A 278 12.06 27.32 -10.64
N LEU A 279 11.58 27.59 -9.44
CA LEU A 279 11.22 28.93 -9.00
C LEU A 279 12.47 29.72 -8.59
N ASN A 280 12.45 31.03 -8.81
CA ASN A 280 13.45 31.92 -8.22
C ASN A 280 13.16 32.11 -6.72
N GLN A 281 14.10 32.70 -5.99
CA GLN A 281 13.98 32.85 -4.53
C GLN A 281 12.72 33.62 -4.08
N LYS A 282 12.31 34.66 -4.82
CA LYS A 282 11.11 35.45 -4.51
C LYS A 282 9.84 34.61 -4.67
N ASP A 283 9.76 33.86 -5.76
CA ASP A 283 8.61 33.02 -6.06
C ASP A 283 8.54 31.80 -5.13
N THR A 284 9.68 31.19 -4.79
CA THR A 284 9.78 30.16 -3.75
C THR A 284 9.27 30.67 -2.41
N ALA A 285 9.67 31.87 -1.99
CA ALA A 285 9.19 32.47 -0.74
C ALA A 285 7.67 32.76 -0.77
N ALA A 286 7.12 33.13 -1.93
CA ALA A 286 5.69 33.34 -2.09
C ALA A 286 4.90 32.02 -1.98
N VAL A 287 5.38 30.93 -2.60
CA VAL A 287 4.79 29.59 -2.47
C VAL A 287 4.87 29.09 -1.04
N ASP A 288 6.03 29.24 -0.39
CA ASP A 288 6.23 28.84 1.00
C ASP A 288 5.27 29.56 1.96
N ALA A 289 5.11 30.88 1.79
CA ALA A 289 4.14 31.66 2.56
C ALA A 289 2.69 31.21 2.30
N ALA A 290 2.33 30.92 1.06
CA ALA A 290 1.00 30.43 0.71
C ALA A 290 0.70 29.05 1.31
N LEU A 291 1.68 28.13 1.29
CA LEU A 291 1.56 26.81 1.92
C LEU A 291 1.43 26.89 3.44
N LYS A 292 2.16 27.82 4.09
CA LYS A 292 2.05 28.06 5.54
C LYS A 292 0.75 28.75 5.93
N ALA A 293 0.18 29.56 5.04
CA ALA A 293 -1.09 30.24 5.23
C ALA A 293 -2.31 29.38 4.80
N LEU A 294 -2.09 28.13 4.40
CA LEU A 294 -3.16 27.24 3.98
C LEU A 294 -4.17 27.02 5.11
N ASP A 295 -5.44 27.30 4.81
CA ASP A 295 -6.54 26.90 5.66
C ASP A 295 -6.76 25.38 5.54
N ASN A 296 -6.18 24.65 6.50
CA ASN A 296 -6.27 23.19 6.55
C ASN A 296 -7.72 22.69 6.61
N GLN A 297 -8.63 23.47 7.22
CA GLN A 297 -10.03 23.09 7.35
C GLN A 297 -10.74 23.23 5.99
N ALA A 298 -10.60 24.39 5.34
CA ALA A 298 -11.18 24.62 4.02
C ALA A 298 -10.65 23.63 2.97
N PHE A 299 -9.35 23.32 3.01
CA PHE A 299 -8.77 22.31 2.13
C PHE A 299 -9.35 20.91 2.40
N SER A 300 -9.47 20.52 3.68
CA SER A 300 -10.04 19.24 4.07
C SER A 300 -11.50 19.11 3.65
N ASP A 301 -12.29 20.18 3.74
CA ASP A 301 -13.70 20.17 3.36
C ASP A 301 -13.86 20.10 1.84
N ASN A 302 -13.04 20.82 1.08
CA ASN A 302 -12.98 20.68 -0.38
C ASN A 302 -12.56 19.27 -0.80
N LEU A 303 -11.57 18.70 -0.12
CA LEU A 303 -11.10 17.35 -0.38
C LEU A 303 -12.20 16.30 -0.13
N LYS A 304 -12.95 16.40 0.97
CA LYS A 304 -14.11 15.52 1.24
C LYS A 304 -15.18 15.66 0.16
N ARG A 305 -15.50 16.89 -0.23
CA ARG A 305 -16.47 17.17 -1.29
C ARG A 305 -16.03 16.56 -2.63
N LEU A 306 -14.77 16.73 -3.02
CA LEU A 306 -14.21 16.13 -4.23
C LEU A 306 -14.17 14.60 -4.12
N GLY A 307 -13.69 14.08 -2.99
CA GLY A 307 -13.60 12.65 -2.69
C GLY A 307 -14.94 11.95 -2.86
N ARG A 308 -16.02 12.54 -2.34
CA ARG A 308 -17.38 12.02 -2.50
C ARG A 308 -17.79 11.87 -3.96
N GLY A 309 -17.44 12.83 -4.82
CA GLY A 309 -17.68 12.75 -6.26
C GLY A 309 -16.88 11.64 -6.96
N PHE A 310 -15.78 11.18 -6.36
CA PHE A 310 -15.02 9.99 -6.78
C PHE A 310 -15.40 8.72 -6.01
N GLY A 311 -16.44 8.76 -5.18
CA GLY A 311 -16.87 7.62 -4.36
C GLY A 311 -16.03 7.37 -3.11
N VAL A 312 -15.08 8.25 -2.78
CA VAL A 312 -14.21 8.17 -1.60
C VAL A 312 -14.89 8.83 -0.40
N ILE A 313 -14.91 8.13 0.73
CA ILE A 313 -15.45 8.62 2.00
C ILE A 313 -14.47 8.31 3.14
N GLY A 314 -14.57 9.02 4.26
CA GLY A 314 -13.67 8.80 5.40
C GLY A 314 -12.20 9.14 5.17
N LEU A 315 -11.89 9.85 4.08
CA LEU A 315 -10.53 10.27 3.75
C LEU A 315 -9.97 11.16 4.88
N SER A 316 -8.90 10.69 5.52
CA SER A 316 -8.22 11.41 6.60
C SER A 316 -6.80 11.75 6.17
N LEU A 317 -6.59 13.02 5.78
CA LEU A 317 -5.26 13.52 5.43
C LEU A 317 -4.76 14.51 6.48
N GLN A 318 -3.47 14.41 6.81
CA GLN A 318 -2.79 15.44 7.56
C GLN A 318 -2.32 16.52 6.58
N VAL A 319 -3.22 17.46 6.26
CA VAL A 319 -2.96 18.56 5.30
C VAL A 319 -1.68 19.33 5.65
N SER A 320 -1.39 19.52 6.94
CA SER A 320 -0.16 20.16 7.42
C SER A 320 1.12 19.40 7.06
N LYS A 321 1.09 18.06 7.03
CA LYS A 321 2.24 17.25 6.59
C LYS A 321 2.48 17.42 5.10
N ILE A 322 1.41 17.36 4.30
CA ILE A 322 1.46 17.57 2.85
C ILE A 322 2.00 18.97 2.53
N SER A 323 1.48 20.02 3.19
CA SER A 323 1.93 21.39 2.94
C SER A 323 3.39 21.62 3.38
N THR A 324 3.81 21.01 4.49
CA THR A 324 5.21 21.03 4.96
C THR A 324 6.14 20.29 4.00
N ALA A 325 5.71 19.14 3.49
CA ALA A 325 6.47 18.34 2.54
C ALA A 325 6.61 19.06 1.19
N ALA A 326 5.54 19.69 0.70
CA ALA A 326 5.60 20.54 -0.49
C ALA A 326 6.52 21.75 -0.28
N SER A 327 6.41 22.44 0.87
CA SER A 327 7.29 23.55 1.24
C SER A 327 8.76 23.11 1.25
N THR A 328 9.07 21.93 1.80
CA THR A 328 10.42 21.35 1.77
C THR A 328 10.92 21.19 0.34
N GLY A 329 10.10 20.64 -0.56
CA GLY A 329 10.44 20.48 -1.97
C GLY A 329 10.75 21.81 -2.68
N PHE A 330 9.90 22.83 -2.50
CA PHE A 330 10.13 24.15 -3.10
C PHE A 330 11.36 24.88 -2.53
N ASN A 331 11.64 24.73 -1.23
CA ASN A 331 12.76 25.42 -0.59
C ASN A 331 14.11 24.73 -0.80
N THR A 332 14.13 23.39 -0.87
CA THR A 332 15.37 22.61 -0.82
C THR A 332 15.61 21.77 -2.07
N GLY A 333 14.59 21.54 -2.89
CA GLY A 333 14.61 20.56 -3.96
C GLY A 333 14.42 19.11 -3.48
N ASP A 334 14.31 18.85 -2.19
CA ASP A 334 14.01 17.51 -1.67
C ASP A 334 12.50 17.24 -1.68
N TRP A 335 12.06 16.52 -2.70
CA TRP A 335 10.65 16.14 -2.89
C TRP A 335 10.31 14.76 -2.34
N LYS A 336 11.28 14.02 -1.80
CA LYS A 336 11.03 12.68 -1.24
C LYS A 336 9.95 12.68 -0.16
N PRO A 337 9.89 13.67 0.76
CA PRO A 337 8.81 13.75 1.74
C PRO A 337 7.42 13.86 1.07
N LEU A 338 7.28 14.71 0.04
CA LEU A 338 6.00 14.87 -0.64
C LEU A 338 5.60 13.58 -1.36
N MET A 339 6.55 12.94 -2.04
CA MET A 339 6.30 11.68 -2.73
C MET A 339 5.86 10.57 -1.75
N LEU A 340 6.41 10.54 -0.53
CA LEU A 340 5.99 9.58 0.50
C LEU A 340 4.57 9.88 1.01
N GLU A 341 4.20 11.14 1.20
CA GLU A 341 2.83 11.53 1.56
C GLU A 341 1.84 11.15 0.45
N VAL A 342 2.17 11.40 -0.83
CA VAL A 342 1.31 10.98 -1.96
C VAL A 342 1.22 9.45 -2.03
N GLU A 343 2.31 8.72 -1.81
CA GLU A 343 2.28 7.27 -1.71
C GLU A 343 1.37 6.79 -0.59
N SER A 344 1.45 7.43 0.59
CA SER A 344 0.64 7.10 1.75
C SER A 344 -0.86 7.22 1.46
N ILE A 345 -1.26 8.16 0.59
CA ILE A 345 -2.63 8.32 0.10
C ILE A 345 -2.97 7.21 -0.88
N ALA A 346 -2.05 6.92 -1.81
CA ALA A 346 -2.25 5.93 -2.85
C ALA A 346 -2.42 4.50 -2.27
N ILE A 347 -1.61 4.16 -1.27
CA ILE A 347 -1.57 2.82 -0.63
C ILE A 347 -2.46 2.75 0.63
N GLY A 348 -2.77 3.89 1.24
CA GLY A 348 -3.48 3.95 2.52
C GLY A 348 -4.93 3.55 2.40
N THR A 349 -5.46 3.71 1.20
CA THR A 349 -6.86 3.46 0.88
C THR A 349 -7.01 2.15 0.11
N ALA A 350 -8.07 1.39 0.36
CA ALA A 350 -8.33 0.13 -0.35
C ALA A 350 -8.34 0.36 -1.87
N VAL A 351 -7.39 -0.25 -2.60
CA VAL A 351 -6.90 -0.02 -3.98
C VAL A 351 -7.77 0.81 -4.97
N SER A 352 -9.10 0.71 -4.98
CA SER A 352 -9.97 1.55 -5.81
C SER A 352 -10.21 2.97 -5.27
N SER A 353 -10.19 3.20 -3.95
CA SER A 353 -10.32 4.55 -3.37
C SER A 353 -9.03 5.37 -3.53
N GLY A 354 -7.88 4.73 -3.77
CA GLY A 354 -6.59 5.41 -3.89
C GLY A 354 -6.52 6.35 -5.09
N PHE A 355 -6.98 5.89 -6.25
CA PHE A 355 -7.07 6.77 -7.42
C PHE A 355 -8.04 7.92 -7.20
N GLY A 356 -9.19 7.67 -6.57
CA GLY A 356 -10.19 8.70 -6.27
C GLY A 356 -9.66 9.73 -5.26
N ALA A 357 -8.92 9.28 -4.24
CA ALA A 357 -8.31 10.12 -3.22
C ALA A 357 -7.19 11.00 -3.81
N LEU A 358 -6.35 10.41 -4.67
CA LEU A 358 -5.32 11.12 -5.41
C LEU A 358 -5.92 12.14 -6.39
N ALA A 359 -6.97 11.79 -7.13
CA ALA A 359 -7.66 12.72 -8.03
C ALA A 359 -8.32 13.87 -7.24
N ALA A 360 -8.96 13.58 -6.11
CA ALA A 360 -9.51 14.58 -5.21
C ALA A 360 -8.43 15.52 -4.67
N MET A 361 -7.26 14.98 -4.28
CA MET A 361 -6.12 15.78 -3.83
C MET A 361 -5.60 16.72 -4.91
N GLY A 362 -5.46 16.24 -6.15
CA GLY A 362 -5.00 17.05 -7.28
C GLY A 362 -5.95 18.21 -7.58
N LEU A 363 -7.25 17.94 -7.55
CA LEU A 363 -8.27 18.97 -7.71
C LEU A 363 -8.33 19.96 -6.53
N ALA A 364 -8.17 19.46 -5.30
CA ALA A 364 -8.16 20.29 -4.10
C ALA A 364 -6.99 21.29 -4.10
N ALA A 365 -5.89 21.00 -4.80
CA ALA A 365 -4.76 21.93 -4.93
C ALA A 365 -5.15 23.29 -5.52
N VAL A 366 -6.22 23.38 -6.33
CA VAL A 366 -6.68 24.66 -6.88
C VAL A 366 -7.27 25.60 -5.81
N SER A 367 -7.69 25.05 -4.66
CA SER A 367 -8.26 25.81 -3.54
C SER A 367 -7.20 26.54 -2.71
N LEU A 368 -5.91 26.37 -3.05
CA LEU A 368 -4.81 27.01 -2.35
C LEU A 368 -4.78 28.53 -2.58
N PRO A 369 -4.26 29.32 -1.62
CA PRO A 369 -4.23 30.77 -1.71
C PRO A 369 -3.60 31.26 -3.02
N ALA A 370 -4.16 32.34 -3.58
CA ALA A 370 -3.72 32.88 -4.85
C ALA A 370 -2.27 33.36 -4.78
N VAL A 371 -1.37 32.59 -5.39
CA VAL A 371 -0.04 33.05 -5.81
C VAL A 371 -0.15 33.66 -7.21
N ALA A 372 0.80 34.51 -7.62
CA ALA A 372 0.81 35.10 -8.95
C ALA A 372 0.67 34.00 -10.03
N THR A 373 -0.09 34.26 -11.10
CA THR A 373 -0.55 33.23 -12.06
C THR A 373 0.58 32.31 -12.56
N GLY A 374 1.77 32.86 -12.81
CA GLY A 374 2.92 32.07 -13.23
C GLY A 374 3.52 31.16 -12.17
N VAL A 375 3.63 31.67 -10.95
CA VAL A 375 4.05 30.88 -9.78
C VAL A 375 3.01 29.80 -9.46
N GLY A 376 1.72 30.14 -9.61
CA GLY A 376 0.60 29.22 -9.43
C GLY A 376 0.61 28.08 -10.44
N PHE A 377 0.99 28.35 -11.70
CA PHE A 377 1.13 27.31 -12.71
C PHE A 377 2.18 26.26 -12.30
N VAL A 378 3.41 26.69 -11.97
CA VAL A 378 4.49 25.78 -11.57
C VAL A 378 4.08 25.00 -10.33
N PHE A 379 3.48 25.68 -9.35
CA PHE A 379 3.02 25.06 -8.13
C PHE A 379 2.01 23.93 -8.39
N ILE A 380 0.93 24.20 -9.12
CA ILE A 380 -0.10 23.20 -9.45
C ILE A 380 0.49 22.08 -10.31
N ALA A 381 1.31 22.41 -11.29
CA ALA A 381 1.91 21.44 -12.18
C ALA A 381 2.82 20.44 -11.44
N VAL A 382 3.59 20.89 -10.45
CA VAL A 382 4.39 20.01 -9.59
C VAL A 382 3.51 19.06 -8.76
N ILE A 383 2.44 19.56 -8.14
CA ILE A 383 1.51 18.72 -7.37
C ILE A 383 0.82 17.69 -8.27
N MET A 384 0.33 18.11 -9.43
CA MET A 384 -0.32 17.22 -10.41
C MET A 384 0.67 16.19 -10.96
N ALA A 385 1.94 16.54 -11.12
CA ALA A 385 2.96 15.59 -11.52
C ALA A 385 3.30 14.57 -10.43
N ALA A 386 3.36 14.99 -9.15
CA ALA A 386 3.58 14.09 -8.03
C ALA A 386 2.47 13.04 -7.95
N ILE A 387 1.20 13.47 -8.10
CA ILE A 387 0.04 12.57 -8.16
C ILE A 387 0.08 11.68 -9.41
N SER A 388 0.35 12.27 -10.58
CA SER A 388 0.40 11.54 -11.85
C SER A 388 1.50 10.48 -11.87
N ALA A 389 2.60 10.68 -11.14
CA ALA A 389 3.68 9.69 -11.05
C ALA A 389 3.20 8.34 -10.46
N TYR A 390 2.21 8.37 -9.55
CA TYR A 390 1.60 7.16 -8.98
C TYR A 390 0.50 6.56 -9.85
N ILE A 391 -0.13 7.35 -10.72
CA ILE A 391 -1.30 6.94 -11.51
C ILE A 391 -0.93 6.58 -12.95
N ASP A 392 -0.26 7.50 -13.64
CA ASP A 392 0.14 7.38 -15.03
C ASP A 392 1.42 8.20 -15.30
N PRO A 393 2.60 7.57 -15.32
CA PRO A 393 3.88 8.24 -15.58
C PRO A 393 3.92 8.99 -16.92
N LYS A 394 3.07 8.61 -17.89
CA LYS A 394 2.98 9.34 -19.17
C LYS A 394 2.37 10.72 -18.99
N THR A 395 1.48 10.89 -18.01
CA THR A 395 0.93 12.20 -17.66
C THR A 395 2.00 13.10 -17.06
N VAL A 396 2.99 12.55 -16.35
CA VAL A 396 4.16 13.32 -15.91
C VAL A 396 4.96 13.85 -17.11
N ASP A 397 5.14 13.05 -18.16
CA ASP A 397 5.78 13.50 -19.39
C ASP A 397 4.99 14.62 -20.07
N LYS A 398 3.65 14.52 -20.11
CA LYS A 398 2.79 15.60 -20.62
C LYS A 398 3.02 16.89 -19.84
N ILE A 399 2.98 16.83 -18.51
CA ILE A 399 3.21 17.99 -17.63
C ILE A 399 4.60 18.57 -17.86
N ASN A 400 5.63 17.73 -17.95
CA ASN A 400 7.01 18.17 -18.12
C ASN A 400 7.25 18.94 -19.43
N ASN A 401 6.47 18.62 -20.46
CA ASN A 401 6.52 19.29 -21.75
C ASN A 401 5.67 20.57 -21.80
N LEU A 402 4.90 20.89 -20.75
CA LEU A 402 4.21 22.16 -20.65
C LEU A 402 5.22 23.27 -20.40
N VAL A 403 5.33 24.18 -21.37
CA VAL A 403 6.17 25.35 -21.25
C VAL A 403 5.40 26.40 -20.45
N TYR A 404 6.00 26.89 -19.36
CA TYR A 404 5.55 28.12 -18.72
C TYR A 404 5.95 29.29 -19.62
N THR A 405 5.02 29.79 -20.46
CA THR A 405 5.18 31.09 -21.12
C THR A 405 4.70 32.17 -20.15
N GLY A 406 5.65 32.82 -19.47
CA GLY A 406 5.38 33.91 -18.54
C GLY A 406 4.87 35.17 -19.21
#